data_AF-A0A1H6JRH4-F1
#
_entry.id   AF-A0A1H6JRH4-F1
#
_cell.length_a   1.000
_cell.length_b   1.000
_cell.length_c   1.000
_cell.angle_alpha   90.00
_cell.angle_beta   90.00
_cell.angle_gamma   90.00
#
_symmetry.space_group_name_H-M   'P 1'
#
loop_
_entity.id
_entity.type
_entity.pdbx_description
1 polymer ?
#
loop_
_entity_poly.entity_id
_entity_poly.type
_entity_poly.pdbx_seq_one_letter_code
_entity_poly.pdbx_strand_id
1 'polypeptide(L)'
;MKSKYVVPALLTTSLLFTSLQASSHGYVDYPKARQQICKDDGGYWWPADGSGIPNSACRAAYQQSGGYMLTQHHEFSANVADYRNMAAVQAVVSDGSLCAGGDSRKSGMDIPSTDWQRTSINLTQSNEITLRFRATTPHNPSYWQIYLSKPGFDSASETLSWNQLQLIHQQNDVTAEAGYYNLNVQLPADRSGPAVLYTRWQRVDVVGEGFYNCSDIELVNGNSDPSPVLWFDKGAFVNLQTPAEIGGYAQLRLFDADGQELIDESWQITNANIGNALWATELATQINTQYSNLLQIGVLSGDNVVFSSDLATNRAYVRDNNTFYNLDLRPADSGGNNLPGNCPGYDLSSVNTYPDWPQSNIQGQPGHAAGGDQLIHQNALYQANWWTQSTPGSDSSWVQLCSW
;
A
#
# COMPACT_ATOMS: atom_id res chain seq x y z
N MET A 1 49.81 59.87 14.20
CA MET A 1 48.93 59.19 13.20
C MET A 1 48.71 57.75 13.63
N LYS A 2 47.43 57.31 13.71
CA LYS A 2 46.95 55.92 13.55
C LYS A 2 45.43 55.95 13.78
N SER A 3 44.67 56.18 12.72
CA SER A 3 43.20 56.14 12.77
C SER A 3 42.74 54.68 12.91
N LYS A 4 41.85 54.40 13.86
CA LYS A 4 41.21 53.08 13.99
C LYS A 4 39.93 53.08 13.17
N TYR A 5 39.98 52.52 11.97
CA TYR A 5 38.80 52.26 11.17
C TYR A 5 38.03 51.07 11.77
N VAL A 6 36.82 51.33 12.26
CA VAL A 6 35.86 50.28 12.60
C VAL A 6 35.12 49.89 11.33
N VAL A 7 35.37 48.69 10.83
CA VAL A 7 34.61 48.11 9.71
C VAL A 7 33.37 47.43 10.30
N PRO A 8 32.14 47.85 9.95
CA PRO A 8 30.95 47.13 10.36
C PRO A 8 30.85 45.83 9.54
N ALA A 9 30.85 44.69 10.22
CA ALA A 9 30.54 43.43 9.57
C ALA A 9 29.05 43.39 9.20
N LEU A 10 28.73 43.46 7.91
CA LEU A 10 27.38 43.11 7.44
C LEU A 10 27.17 41.61 7.66
N LEU A 11 26.31 41.25 8.62
CA LEU A 11 25.67 39.93 8.60
C LEU A 11 24.69 39.92 7.42
N THR A 12 25.10 39.32 6.31
CA THR A 12 24.18 38.92 5.25
C THR A 12 23.42 37.68 5.71
N THR A 13 22.24 37.89 6.30
CA THR A 13 21.33 36.80 6.68
C THR A 13 20.76 36.18 5.41
N SER A 14 21.39 35.11 4.92
CA SER A 14 20.87 34.32 3.81
C SER A 14 19.56 33.65 4.24
N LEU A 15 18.42 34.25 3.89
CA LEU A 15 17.14 33.56 3.97
C LEU A 15 17.18 32.40 2.98
N LEU A 16 17.41 31.20 3.51
CA LEU A 16 17.05 29.96 2.84
C LEU A 16 15.54 29.96 2.66
N PHE A 17 15.08 30.37 1.48
CA PHE A 17 13.75 30.06 1.00
C PHE A 17 13.68 28.55 0.75
N THR A 18 13.48 27.79 1.83
CA THR A 18 12.89 26.46 1.71
C THR A 18 11.51 26.65 1.14
N SER A 19 11.38 26.46 -0.18
CA SER A 19 10.09 26.34 -0.83
C SER A 19 9.41 25.10 -0.27
N LEU A 20 8.64 25.27 0.79
CA LEU A 20 7.60 24.34 1.17
C LEU A 20 6.66 24.26 -0.03
N GLN A 21 6.85 23.24 -0.86
CA GLN A 21 5.83 22.83 -1.82
C GLN A 21 4.67 22.30 -0.98
N ALA A 22 3.78 23.21 -0.59
CA ALA A 22 2.46 22.87 -0.11
C ALA A 22 1.70 22.29 -1.31
N SER A 23 1.89 20.99 -1.55
CA SER A 23 1.09 20.19 -2.49
C SER A 23 -0.30 20.01 -1.89
N SER A 24 -1.08 21.09 -1.93
CA SER A 24 -2.52 21.08 -1.80
C SER A 24 -3.12 20.62 -3.13
N HIS A 25 -4.00 19.62 -3.08
CA HIS A 25 -5.13 19.27 -3.98
C HIS A 25 -5.47 17.76 -3.82
N GLY A 26 -6.46 17.23 -4.55
CA GLY A 26 -7.15 15.98 -4.19
C GLY A 26 -7.37 14.98 -5.32
N TYR A 27 -7.86 13.81 -4.94
CA TYR A 27 -8.15 12.70 -5.86
C TYR A 27 -9.24 11.75 -5.32
N VAL A 28 -9.91 11.01 -6.21
CA VAL A 28 -10.82 9.92 -5.81
C VAL A 28 -10.02 8.80 -5.15
N ASP A 29 -10.36 8.51 -3.90
CA ASP A 29 -9.74 7.49 -3.05
C ASP A 29 -10.50 6.15 -3.16
N TYR A 30 -11.82 6.21 -3.30
CA TYR A 30 -12.66 5.06 -3.65
C TYR A 30 -13.87 5.47 -4.54
N PRO A 31 -14.17 4.74 -5.64
CA PRO A 31 -13.29 3.79 -6.34
C PRO A 31 -12.00 4.49 -6.79
N LYS A 32 -10.84 3.90 -6.52
CA LYS A 32 -9.56 4.62 -6.58
C LYS A 32 -9.29 5.18 -7.98
N ALA A 33 -8.85 6.44 -8.04
CA ALA A 33 -8.51 7.10 -9.30
C ALA A 33 -7.32 6.43 -9.99
N ARG A 34 -7.36 6.34 -11.33
CA ARG A 34 -6.35 5.73 -12.21
C ARG A 34 -4.94 6.23 -11.92
N GLN A 35 -4.75 7.54 -11.80
CA GLN A 35 -3.45 8.13 -11.50
C GLN A 35 -2.97 7.82 -10.08
N GLN A 36 -3.90 7.61 -9.14
CA GLN A 36 -3.56 7.25 -7.76
C GLN A 36 -3.10 5.80 -7.66
N ILE A 37 -3.71 4.88 -8.42
CA ILE A 37 -3.21 3.49 -8.55
C ILE A 37 -1.75 3.52 -9.01
N CYS A 38 -1.46 4.18 -10.13
CA CYS A 38 -0.10 4.26 -10.65
C CYS A 38 0.90 5.00 -9.74
N LYS A 39 0.41 5.90 -8.88
CA LYS A 39 1.21 6.58 -7.85
C LYS A 39 1.56 5.63 -6.70
N ASP A 40 0.60 4.83 -6.26
CA ASP A 40 0.76 3.86 -5.16
C ASP A 40 1.60 2.65 -5.59
N ASP A 41 1.53 2.25 -6.87
CA ASP A 41 2.30 1.12 -7.43
C ASP A 41 3.83 1.29 -7.39
N GLY A 42 4.33 2.52 -7.27
CA GLY A 42 5.76 2.79 -7.18
C GLY A 42 6.53 2.49 -8.47
N GLY A 43 7.83 2.18 -8.36
CA GLY A 43 8.68 1.79 -9.50
C GLY A 43 9.11 2.92 -10.46
N TYR A 44 8.43 4.06 -10.46
CA TYR A 44 8.69 5.19 -11.38
C TYR A 44 9.86 6.10 -11.00
N TRP A 45 10.51 5.91 -9.85
CA TRP A 45 11.71 6.66 -9.46
C TRP A 45 12.98 6.07 -10.07
N TRP A 46 13.06 4.75 -10.17
CA TRP A 46 14.16 4.02 -10.78
C TRP A 46 13.74 2.57 -11.10
N PRO A 47 14.12 2.00 -12.26
CA PRO A 47 14.93 2.61 -13.32
C PRO A 47 14.19 3.73 -14.08
N ALA A 48 14.96 4.64 -14.68
CA ALA A 48 14.42 5.88 -15.28
C ALA A 48 13.49 5.65 -16.49
N ASP A 49 13.57 4.48 -17.13
CA ASP A 49 12.72 4.04 -18.24
C ASP A 49 11.34 3.51 -17.82
N GLY A 50 11.06 3.46 -16.50
CA GLY A 50 9.82 2.97 -15.92
C GLY A 50 9.69 1.46 -15.88
N SER A 51 10.74 0.70 -16.22
CA SER A 51 10.73 -0.78 -16.17
C SER A 51 10.37 -1.34 -14.79
N GLY A 52 10.67 -0.61 -13.71
CA GLY A 52 10.30 -0.98 -12.34
C GLY A 52 8.83 -0.78 -11.97
N ILE A 53 8.00 -0.18 -12.84
CA ILE A 53 6.56 0.02 -12.59
C ILE A 53 5.83 -1.30 -12.88
N PRO A 54 5.17 -1.93 -11.90
CA PRO A 54 4.60 -3.27 -12.07
C PRO A 54 3.39 -3.28 -13.02
N ASN A 55 2.40 -2.40 -12.80
CA ASN A 55 1.21 -2.33 -13.64
C ASN A 55 1.57 -1.87 -15.07
N SER A 56 1.19 -2.69 -16.06
CA SER A 56 1.54 -2.47 -17.47
C SER A 56 0.92 -1.21 -18.07
N ALA A 57 -0.31 -0.84 -17.72
CA ALA A 57 -0.93 0.40 -18.17
C ALA A 57 -0.25 1.63 -17.53
N CYS A 58 0.04 1.57 -16.23
CA CYS A 58 0.79 2.61 -15.53
C CYS A 58 2.21 2.79 -16.09
N ARG A 59 2.87 1.69 -16.46
CA ARG A 59 4.19 1.70 -17.12
C ARG A 59 4.13 2.33 -18.51
N ALA A 60 3.15 1.95 -19.33
CA ALA A 60 2.94 2.55 -20.65
C ALA A 60 2.60 4.05 -20.56
N ALA A 61 1.76 4.44 -19.59
CA ALA A 61 1.45 5.83 -19.29
C ALA A 61 2.71 6.63 -18.88
N TYR A 62 3.58 6.05 -18.05
CA TYR A 62 4.86 6.66 -17.66
C TYR A 62 5.82 6.77 -18.84
N GLN A 63 5.86 5.78 -19.73
CA GLN A 63 6.67 5.85 -20.94
C GLN A 63 6.20 6.95 -21.91
N GLN A 64 4.91 7.34 -21.87
CA GLN A 64 4.37 8.47 -22.63
C GLN A 64 4.57 9.84 -21.95
N SER A 65 4.43 9.95 -20.62
CA SER A 65 4.35 11.25 -19.91
C SER A 65 5.40 11.49 -18.81
N GLY A 66 6.17 10.46 -18.45
CA GLY A 66 7.17 10.50 -17.39
C GLY A 66 6.60 10.71 -15.98
N GLY A 67 7.50 10.92 -15.01
CA GLY A 67 7.14 11.00 -13.59
C GLY A 67 6.33 12.23 -13.16
N TYR A 68 6.13 13.23 -14.03
CA TYR A 68 5.34 14.43 -13.67
C TYR A 68 3.88 14.08 -13.36
N MET A 69 3.26 13.21 -14.15
CA MET A 69 1.86 12.77 -13.93
C MET A 69 1.68 12.03 -12.60
N LEU A 70 2.70 11.34 -12.10
CA LEU A 70 2.65 10.59 -10.84
C LEU A 70 3.03 11.47 -9.65
N THR A 71 3.94 12.43 -9.86
CA THR A 71 4.26 13.45 -8.85
C THR A 71 3.06 14.37 -8.59
N GLN A 72 2.32 14.72 -9.65
CA GLN A 72 1.12 15.56 -9.62
C GLN A 72 -0.20 14.76 -9.59
N HIS A 73 -0.19 13.55 -9.01
CA HIS A 73 -1.38 12.69 -8.87
C HIS A 73 -2.60 13.37 -8.22
N HIS A 74 -2.36 14.40 -7.42
CA HIS A 74 -3.35 15.20 -6.71
C HIS A 74 -3.75 16.50 -7.44
N GLU A 75 -3.09 16.85 -8.55
CA GLU A 75 -3.33 18.08 -9.34
C GLU A 75 -3.72 17.74 -10.78
N PHE A 76 -4.67 16.80 -10.94
CA PHE A 76 -5.33 16.57 -12.23
C PHE A 76 -6.44 17.61 -12.42
N SER A 77 -6.04 18.87 -12.61
CA SER A 77 -6.94 20.02 -12.65
C SER A 77 -6.79 20.88 -13.91
N ALA A 78 -7.85 21.65 -14.18
CA ALA A 78 -7.85 22.72 -15.18
C ALA A 78 -8.62 23.94 -14.68
N ASN A 79 -8.14 25.13 -15.05
CA ASN A 79 -8.76 26.41 -14.71
C ASN A 79 -9.70 26.85 -15.82
N VAL A 80 -11.00 26.93 -15.51
CA VAL A 80 -12.05 27.34 -16.47
C VAL A 80 -12.89 28.43 -15.83
N ALA A 81 -12.62 29.70 -16.12
CA ALA A 81 -13.36 30.82 -15.50
C ALA A 81 -14.89 30.76 -15.75
N ASP A 82 -15.30 30.27 -16.93
CA ASP A 82 -16.72 29.98 -17.26
C ASP A 82 -17.07 28.50 -17.00
N TYR A 83 -16.71 27.98 -15.82
CA TYR A 83 -16.85 26.56 -15.45
C TYR A 83 -18.30 26.02 -15.49
N ARG A 84 -19.30 26.90 -15.49
CA ARG A 84 -20.73 26.53 -15.60
C ARG A 84 -21.15 26.26 -17.05
N ASN A 85 -20.38 26.74 -18.03
CA ASN A 85 -20.58 26.50 -19.44
C ASN A 85 -19.80 25.26 -19.88
N MET A 86 -20.50 24.14 -20.12
CA MET A 86 -19.83 22.90 -20.52
C MET A 86 -19.07 23.01 -21.84
N ALA A 87 -19.43 23.92 -22.76
CA ALA A 87 -18.64 24.14 -23.96
C ALA A 87 -17.27 24.78 -23.66
N ALA A 88 -17.21 25.67 -22.66
CA ALA A 88 -15.93 26.24 -22.18
C ALA A 88 -15.08 25.19 -21.44
N VAL A 89 -15.72 24.32 -20.65
CA VAL A 89 -15.04 23.20 -19.97
C VAL A 89 -14.46 22.21 -20.99
N GLN A 90 -15.25 21.81 -21.98
CA GLN A 90 -14.86 20.89 -23.05
C GLN A 90 -13.82 21.48 -24.03
N ALA A 91 -13.68 22.80 -24.08
CA ALA A 91 -12.63 23.45 -24.86
C ALA A 91 -11.25 23.42 -24.16
N VAL A 92 -11.22 23.23 -22.83
CA VAL A 92 -9.98 23.15 -22.04
C VAL A 92 -9.62 21.70 -21.71
N VAL A 93 -10.59 20.93 -21.23
CA VAL A 93 -10.49 19.48 -21.08
C VAL A 93 -11.15 18.85 -22.30
N SER A 94 -10.42 18.78 -23.42
CA SER A 94 -10.95 18.28 -24.69
C SER A 94 -11.09 16.76 -24.72
N ASP A 95 -11.91 16.24 -25.64
CA ASP A 95 -11.97 14.81 -25.95
C ASP A 95 -10.55 14.22 -26.12
N GLY A 96 -10.30 13.06 -25.51
CA GLY A 96 -8.99 12.43 -25.46
C GLY A 96 -8.00 12.98 -24.44
N SER A 97 -8.41 13.90 -23.55
CA SER A 97 -7.59 14.44 -22.45
C SER A 97 -8.30 14.42 -21.09
N LEU A 98 -9.41 13.69 -20.98
CA LEU A 98 -10.28 13.70 -19.80
C LEU A 98 -9.55 13.13 -18.57
N CYS A 99 -8.87 11.98 -18.72
CA CYS A 99 -8.16 11.32 -17.63
C CYS A 99 -6.84 12.03 -17.26
N ALA A 100 -6.31 12.89 -18.12
CA ALA A 100 -5.25 13.86 -17.81
C ALA A 100 -5.74 15.19 -17.21
N GLY A 101 -7.06 15.44 -17.19
CA GLY A 101 -7.63 16.74 -16.82
C GLY A 101 -7.25 17.88 -17.76
N GLY A 102 -7.03 17.60 -19.05
CA GLY A 102 -6.60 18.58 -20.06
C GLY A 102 -5.09 18.88 -20.11
N ASP A 103 -4.29 18.34 -19.19
CA ASP A 103 -2.86 18.59 -19.13
C ASP A 103 -2.07 17.59 -20.00
N SER A 104 -1.51 18.05 -21.12
CA SER A 104 -0.77 17.19 -22.06
C SER A 104 0.44 16.49 -21.42
N ARG A 105 1.00 17.03 -20.33
CA ARG A 105 2.08 16.41 -19.52
C ARG A 105 1.62 15.22 -18.68
N LYS A 106 0.31 14.93 -18.69
CA LYS A 106 -0.36 13.83 -17.99
C LYS A 106 -1.08 12.88 -18.97
N SER A 107 -0.96 13.10 -20.28
CA SER A 107 -1.68 12.39 -21.37
C SER A 107 -1.49 10.87 -21.39
N GLY A 108 -0.45 10.34 -20.75
CA GLY A 108 -0.30 8.90 -20.52
C GLY A 108 -1.49 8.29 -19.78
N MET A 109 -2.22 9.06 -18.97
CA MET A 109 -3.43 8.59 -18.28
C MET A 109 -4.65 8.43 -19.20
N ASP A 110 -4.61 8.96 -20.43
CA ASP A 110 -5.69 8.81 -21.42
C ASP A 110 -5.51 7.62 -22.37
N ILE A 111 -4.39 6.88 -22.31
CA ILE A 111 -4.15 5.77 -23.25
C ILE A 111 -5.19 4.65 -23.09
N PRO A 112 -5.67 4.05 -24.20
CA PRO A 112 -6.40 2.78 -24.14
C PRO A 112 -5.48 1.66 -23.62
N SER A 113 -5.98 0.82 -22.73
CA SER A 113 -5.25 -0.35 -22.24
C SER A 113 -6.17 -1.40 -21.63
N THR A 114 -5.89 -2.68 -21.92
CA THR A 114 -6.48 -3.82 -21.21
C THR A 114 -6.14 -3.80 -19.72
N ASP A 115 -4.96 -3.27 -19.38
CA ASP A 115 -4.26 -3.51 -18.12
C ASP A 115 -4.53 -2.42 -17.05
N TRP A 116 -5.45 -1.50 -17.32
CA TRP A 116 -5.97 -0.59 -16.31
C TRP A 116 -6.62 -1.39 -15.17
N GLN A 117 -6.13 -1.22 -13.94
CA GLN A 117 -6.63 -1.93 -12.76
C GLN A 117 -8.03 -1.43 -12.40
N ARG A 118 -9.00 -2.34 -12.38
CA ARG A 118 -10.42 -2.04 -12.13
C ARG A 118 -10.80 -2.31 -10.68
N THR A 119 -11.58 -1.41 -10.08
CA THR A 119 -12.26 -1.65 -8.80
C THR A 119 -13.60 -2.34 -9.10
N SER A 120 -13.79 -3.60 -8.72
CA SER A 120 -15.08 -4.26 -8.95
C SER A 120 -16.15 -3.81 -7.96
N ILE A 121 -17.36 -3.62 -8.48
CA ILE A 121 -18.54 -3.17 -7.74
C ILE A 121 -19.67 -4.17 -8.02
N ASN A 122 -20.16 -4.83 -6.96
CA ASN A 122 -21.20 -5.84 -7.08
C ASN A 122 -22.60 -5.22 -6.95
N LEU A 123 -23.22 -4.92 -8.09
CA LEU A 123 -24.55 -4.31 -8.17
C LEU A 123 -25.67 -5.20 -7.62
N THR A 124 -25.42 -6.50 -7.43
CA THR A 124 -26.37 -7.43 -6.79
C THR A 124 -26.39 -7.31 -5.26
N GLN A 125 -25.35 -6.73 -4.65
CA GLN A 125 -25.30 -6.41 -3.21
C GLN A 125 -25.83 -4.99 -2.94
N SER A 126 -25.35 -4.01 -3.71
CA SER A 126 -25.82 -2.62 -3.69
C SER A 126 -25.50 -1.96 -5.01
N ASN A 127 -26.43 -1.18 -5.56
CA ASN A 127 -26.16 -0.29 -6.68
C ASN A 127 -25.78 1.15 -6.24
N GLU A 128 -25.87 1.47 -4.95
CA GLU A 128 -25.31 2.70 -4.37
C GLU A 128 -23.89 2.45 -3.87
N ILE A 129 -22.96 3.35 -4.22
CA ILE A 129 -21.61 3.40 -3.67
C ILE A 129 -21.38 4.70 -2.91
N THR A 130 -20.57 4.66 -1.85
CA THR A 130 -20.01 5.88 -1.25
C THR A 130 -18.71 6.22 -1.97
N LEU A 131 -18.75 7.12 -2.93
CA LEU A 131 -17.55 7.67 -3.55
C LEU A 131 -16.83 8.54 -2.52
N ARG A 132 -15.60 8.15 -2.18
CA ARG A 132 -14.72 8.87 -1.25
C ARG A 132 -13.66 9.63 -2.02
N PHE A 133 -13.62 10.95 -1.89
CA PHE A 133 -12.62 11.81 -2.49
C PHE A 133 -11.70 12.39 -1.41
N ARG A 134 -10.39 12.17 -1.53
CA ARG A 134 -9.40 12.73 -0.59
C ARG A 134 -9.04 14.14 -1.00
N ALA A 135 -9.23 15.08 -0.09
CA ALA A 135 -8.86 16.48 -0.25
C ALA A 135 -7.79 16.85 0.78
N THR A 136 -6.52 16.88 0.36
CA THR A 136 -5.40 17.36 1.20
C THR A 136 -5.55 18.84 1.56
N THR A 137 -6.33 19.58 0.78
CA THR A 137 -6.84 20.91 1.12
C THR A 137 -8.29 20.98 0.63
N PRO A 138 -9.27 21.07 1.55
CA PRO A 138 -10.66 21.30 1.20
C PRO A 138 -10.86 22.68 0.55
N HIS A 139 -11.69 22.72 -0.50
CA HIS A 139 -12.06 23.96 -1.19
C HIS A 139 -13.58 24.05 -1.30
N ASN A 140 -14.16 24.92 -0.48
CA ASN A 140 -15.59 25.23 -0.46
C ASN A 140 -15.75 26.76 -0.64
N PRO A 141 -16.78 27.25 -1.35
CA PRO A 141 -17.83 26.49 -2.00
C PRO A 141 -17.37 25.76 -3.27
N SER A 142 -17.91 24.57 -3.48
CA SER A 142 -17.68 23.70 -4.63
C SER A 142 -18.98 23.05 -5.12
N TYR A 143 -18.89 22.25 -6.18
CA TYR A 143 -19.91 21.28 -6.56
C TYR A 143 -19.29 20.05 -7.23
N TRP A 144 -20.07 18.98 -7.34
CA TRP A 144 -19.63 17.67 -7.80
C TRP A 144 -20.48 17.21 -8.98
N GLN A 145 -19.83 16.65 -10.00
CA GLN A 145 -20.49 15.97 -11.11
C GLN A 145 -19.78 14.63 -11.35
N ILE A 146 -20.53 13.53 -11.21
CA ILE A 146 -20.03 12.18 -11.42
C ILE A 146 -20.69 11.61 -12.67
N TYR A 147 -19.86 11.18 -13.61
CA TYR A 147 -20.28 10.59 -14.87
C TYR A 147 -19.86 9.12 -14.91
N LEU A 148 -20.58 8.33 -15.68
CA LEU A 148 -20.24 6.95 -16.01
C LEU A 148 -20.06 6.85 -17.53
N SER A 149 -19.08 6.07 -18.00
CA SER A 149 -18.99 5.73 -19.43
C SER A 149 -20.28 5.05 -19.90
N LYS A 150 -20.76 5.39 -21.09
CA LYS A 150 -21.95 4.81 -21.71
C LYS A 150 -21.69 3.33 -22.05
N PRO A 151 -22.75 2.50 -22.15
CA PRO A 151 -22.63 1.16 -22.71
C PRO A 151 -21.96 1.19 -24.07
N GLY A 152 -21.02 0.27 -24.32
CA GLY A 152 -20.28 0.15 -25.56
C GLY A 152 -18.95 0.90 -25.64
N PHE A 153 -18.60 1.74 -24.64
CA PHE A 153 -17.23 2.28 -24.53
C PHE A 153 -16.26 1.20 -24.05
N ASP A 154 -15.20 0.95 -24.82
CA ASP A 154 -14.13 0.01 -24.47
C ASP A 154 -12.82 0.72 -24.08
N SER A 155 -12.54 0.75 -22.77
CA SER A 155 -11.27 1.25 -22.20
C SER A 155 -10.00 0.57 -22.72
N ALA A 156 -10.10 -0.62 -23.33
CA ALA A 156 -8.95 -1.35 -23.88
C ALA A 156 -8.53 -0.86 -25.27
N SER A 157 -9.44 -0.26 -26.05
CA SER A 157 -9.19 0.15 -27.43
C SER A 157 -9.60 1.59 -27.78
N GLU A 158 -10.41 2.25 -26.95
CA GLU A 158 -10.89 3.62 -27.15
C GLU A 158 -10.32 4.62 -26.14
N THR A 159 -10.00 5.82 -26.62
CA THR A 159 -9.69 6.98 -25.77
C THR A 159 -11.00 7.65 -25.34
N LEU A 160 -11.14 8.02 -24.06
CA LEU A 160 -12.37 8.58 -23.51
C LEU A 160 -12.67 10.00 -24.04
N SER A 161 -13.95 10.25 -24.32
CA SER A 161 -14.51 11.52 -24.78
C SER A 161 -15.78 11.90 -24.00
N TRP A 162 -16.15 13.18 -24.03
CA TRP A 162 -17.36 13.66 -23.36
C TRP A 162 -18.65 13.07 -23.95
N ASN A 163 -18.65 12.73 -25.24
CA ASN A 163 -19.82 12.11 -25.87
C ASN A 163 -20.03 10.65 -25.41
N GLN A 164 -18.98 9.97 -24.93
CA GLN A 164 -19.04 8.64 -24.31
C GLN A 164 -19.44 8.70 -22.83
N LEU A 165 -19.60 9.87 -22.20
CA LEU A 165 -19.99 10.01 -20.79
C LEU A 165 -21.48 10.31 -20.61
N GLN A 166 -22.06 9.78 -19.53
CA GLN A 166 -23.39 10.10 -19.02
C GLN A 166 -23.28 10.59 -17.57
N LEU A 167 -23.85 11.76 -17.27
CA LEU A 167 -23.96 12.26 -15.89
C LEU A 167 -24.91 11.34 -15.10
N ILE A 168 -24.45 10.80 -13.97
CA ILE A 168 -25.24 9.92 -13.09
C ILE A 168 -25.51 10.54 -11.72
N HIS A 169 -24.62 11.42 -11.24
CA HIS A 169 -24.80 12.14 -9.97
C HIS A 169 -24.35 13.59 -10.09
N GLN A 170 -25.09 14.50 -9.47
CA GLN A 170 -24.66 15.89 -9.30
C GLN A 170 -25.11 16.39 -7.93
N GLN A 171 -24.18 17.05 -7.23
CA GLN A 171 -24.41 17.58 -5.89
C GLN A 171 -23.77 18.96 -5.77
N ASN A 172 -24.36 19.84 -4.97
CA ASN A 172 -23.78 21.13 -4.63
C ASN A 172 -22.64 20.93 -3.59
N ASP A 173 -22.32 21.97 -2.83
CA ASP A 173 -21.22 21.92 -1.87
C ASP A 173 -21.42 20.83 -0.80
N VAL A 174 -20.33 20.20 -0.41
CA VAL A 174 -20.28 19.10 0.58
C VAL A 174 -19.20 19.44 1.59
N THR A 175 -19.39 19.11 2.86
CA THR A 175 -18.37 19.34 3.90
C THR A 175 -17.28 18.27 3.80
N ALA A 176 -16.01 18.66 3.90
CA ALA A 176 -14.91 17.70 4.07
C ALA A 176 -14.82 17.26 5.54
N GLU A 177 -14.85 15.96 5.78
CA GLU A 177 -14.69 15.35 7.10
C GLU A 177 -13.36 14.57 7.14
N ALA A 178 -12.51 14.89 8.12
CA ALA A 178 -11.17 14.29 8.26
C ALA A 178 -10.29 14.30 6.98
N GLY A 179 -10.48 15.27 6.09
CA GLY A 179 -9.75 15.37 4.81
C GLY A 179 -10.39 14.60 3.65
N TYR A 180 -11.65 14.17 3.78
CA TYR A 180 -12.40 13.46 2.74
C TYR A 180 -13.76 14.08 2.49
N TYR A 181 -14.20 14.11 1.23
CA TYR A 181 -15.60 14.29 0.86
C TYR A 181 -16.20 12.91 0.56
N ASN A 182 -17.41 12.65 1.06
CA ASN A 182 -18.13 11.40 0.81
C ASN A 182 -19.41 11.73 0.01
N LEU A 183 -19.62 11.04 -1.11
CA LEU A 183 -20.79 11.21 -1.98
C LEU A 183 -21.47 9.86 -2.17
N ASN A 184 -22.76 9.77 -1.81
CA ASN A 184 -23.56 8.60 -2.16
C ASN A 184 -23.97 8.71 -3.62
N VAL A 185 -23.42 7.83 -4.47
CA VAL A 185 -23.59 7.82 -5.92
C VAL A 185 -24.38 6.57 -6.29
N GLN A 186 -25.54 6.77 -6.91
CA GLN A 186 -26.35 5.68 -7.44
C GLN A 186 -25.88 5.28 -8.84
N LEU A 187 -25.56 3.99 -9.02
CA LEU A 187 -25.16 3.41 -10.30
C LEU A 187 -26.38 2.80 -11.02
N PRO A 188 -26.47 2.91 -12.37
CA PRO A 188 -27.57 2.31 -13.10
C PRO A 188 -27.54 0.77 -12.98
N ALA A 189 -28.60 0.20 -12.41
CA ALA A 189 -28.67 -1.21 -12.01
C ALA A 189 -28.81 -2.20 -13.18
N ASP A 190 -28.86 -1.72 -14.42
CA ASP A 190 -28.89 -2.50 -15.66
C ASP A 190 -27.49 -2.71 -16.25
N ARG A 191 -26.46 -2.09 -15.68
CA ARG A 191 -25.08 -2.12 -16.19
C ARG A 191 -24.34 -3.39 -15.76
N SER A 192 -23.38 -3.79 -16.59
CA SER A 192 -22.38 -4.80 -16.28
C SER A 192 -21.09 -4.54 -17.06
N GLY A 193 -20.01 -5.22 -16.70
CA GLY A 193 -18.72 -5.17 -17.41
C GLY A 193 -17.82 -3.98 -17.03
N PRO A 194 -16.70 -3.83 -17.74
CA PRO A 194 -15.80 -2.69 -17.59
C PRO A 194 -16.50 -1.34 -17.80
N ALA A 195 -16.19 -0.37 -16.95
CA ALA A 195 -16.60 1.02 -17.13
C ALA A 195 -15.58 2.00 -16.53
N VAL A 196 -15.72 3.27 -16.88
CA VAL A 196 -14.96 4.37 -16.26
C VAL A 196 -15.93 5.29 -15.53
N LEU A 197 -15.69 5.48 -14.23
CA LEU A 197 -16.33 6.52 -13.44
C LEU A 197 -15.49 7.80 -13.55
N TYR A 198 -16.08 8.87 -14.04
CA TYR A 198 -15.39 10.15 -14.24
C TYR A 198 -15.90 11.20 -13.24
N THR A 199 -15.04 11.64 -12.35
CA THR A 199 -15.34 12.59 -11.28
C THR A 199 -14.85 13.98 -11.66
N ARG A 200 -15.74 14.96 -11.58
CA ARG A 200 -15.42 16.39 -11.61
C ARG A 200 -15.76 17.04 -10.26
N TRP A 201 -14.74 17.52 -9.56
CA TRP A 201 -14.88 18.41 -8.41
C TRP A 201 -14.60 19.83 -8.87
N GLN A 202 -15.59 20.74 -8.82
CA GLN A 202 -15.45 22.10 -9.33
C GLN A 202 -15.50 23.12 -8.20
N ARG A 203 -14.48 23.96 -8.08
CA ARG A 203 -14.48 25.12 -7.18
C ARG A 203 -15.38 26.23 -7.73
N VAL A 204 -16.11 26.90 -6.84
CA VAL A 204 -17.00 28.03 -7.15
C VAL A 204 -16.32 29.34 -6.74
N ASP A 205 -15.31 29.71 -7.52
CA ASP A 205 -14.55 30.97 -7.37
C ASP A 205 -14.26 31.61 -8.74
N VAL A 206 -13.45 32.67 -8.77
CA VAL A 206 -13.11 33.42 -10.01
C VAL A 206 -12.02 32.76 -10.87
N VAL A 207 -11.26 31.82 -10.31
CA VAL A 207 -10.25 31.03 -11.05
C VAL A 207 -10.95 29.88 -11.77
N GLY A 208 -11.97 29.30 -11.14
CA GLY A 208 -12.77 28.22 -11.73
C GLY A 208 -12.00 26.93 -11.89
N GLU A 209 -11.08 26.62 -10.96
CA GLU A 209 -10.33 25.38 -10.95
C GLU A 209 -11.26 24.17 -10.71
N GLY A 210 -11.22 23.20 -11.63
CA GLY A 210 -11.88 21.91 -11.48
C GLY A 210 -10.86 20.77 -11.49
N PHE A 211 -11.11 19.73 -10.70
CA PHE A 211 -10.31 18.49 -10.64
C PHE A 211 -11.06 17.37 -11.33
N TYR A 212 -10.35 16.59 -12.15
CA TYR A 212 -10.89 15.60 -13.08
C TYR A 212 -10.18 14.26 -12.88
N ASN A 213 -10.92 13.22 -12.53
CA ASN A 213 -10.35 11.89 -12.29
C ASN A 213 -11.15 10.81 -13.01
N CYS A 214 -10.46 9.92 -13.70
CA CYS A 214 -10.99 8.63 -14.13
C CYS A 214 -10.72 7.59 -13.04
N SER A 215 -11.73 6.80 -12.68
CA SER A 215 -11.60 5.59 -11.87
C SER A 215 -12.12 4.41 -12.68
N ASP A 216 -11.26 3.44 -12.93
CA ASP A 216 -11.59 2.22 -13.68
C ASP A 216 -12.35 1.24 -12.77
N ILE A 217 -13.48 0.73 -13.25
CA ILE A 217 -14.38 -0.13 -12.47
C ILE A 217 -14.86 -1.34 -13.28
N GLU A 218 -15.24 -2.39 -12.56
CA GLU A 218 -15.84 -3.61 -13.12
C GLU A 218 -17.23 -3.82 -12.50
N LEU A 219 -18.29 -3.72 -13.28
CA LEU A 219 -19.67 -3.79 -12.79
C LEU A 219 -20.19 -5.23 -12.83
N VAL A 220 -20.29 -5.87 -11.66
CA VAL A 220 -20.76 -7.25 -11.54
C VAL A 220 -22.26 -7.28 -11.27
N ASN A 221 -23.04 -7.88 -12.17
CA ASN A 221 -24.51 -7.80 -12.15
C ASN A 221 -25.21 -9.08 -12.65
N GLY A 222 -24.99 -10.20 -11.94
CA GLY A 222 -25.87 -11.38 -11.85
C GLY A 222 -26.22 -12.21 -13.10
N ASN A 223 -26.02 -11.70 -14.32
CA ASN A 223 -26.55 -12.24 -15.58
C ASN A 223 -25.48 -12.50 -16.66
N SER A 224 -24.21 -12.52 -16.29
CA SER A 224 -23.13 -13.08 -17.10
C SER A 224 -22.66 -14.40 -16.48
N ASP A 225 -22.23 -15.32 -17.35
CA ASP A 225 -21.54 -16.59 -17.07
C ASP A 225 -20.57 -16.50 -15.88
N PRO A 226 -20.33 -17.58 -15.10
CA PRO A 226 -19.74 -17.49 -13.77
C PRO A 226 -18.44 -16.69 -13.85
N SER A 227 -18.41 -15.56 -13.13
CA SER A 227 -17.41 -14.53 -13.36
C SER A 227 -16.02 -15.16 -13.43
N PRO A 228 -15.19 -14.81 -14.45
CA PRO A 228 -13.78 -15.19 -14.44
C PRO A 228 -13.20 -14.83 -13.08
N VAL A 229 -12.30 -15.67 -12.58
CA VAL A 229 -11.85 -15.59 -11.19
C VAL A 229 -11.29 -14.20 -10.91
N LEU A 230 -12.10 -13.36 -10.26
CA LEU A 230 -11.78 -11.96 -10.02
C LEU A 230 -10.77 -11.87 -8.87
N TRP A 231 -9.51 -11.95 -9.26
CA TRP A 231 -8.36 -11.69 -8.43
C TRP A 231 -8.27 -10.19 -8.14
N PHE A 232 -8.56 -9.82 -6.90
CA PHE A 232 -8.49 -8.45 -6.44
C PHE A 232 -7.06 -8.11 -6.02
N ASP A 233 -6.41 -7.23 -6.78
CA ASP A 233 -5.06 -6.75 -6.51
C ASP A 233 -5.02 -5.89 -5.23
N LYS A 234 -4.19 -6.28 -4.27
CA LYS A 234 -3.94 -5.62 -2.98
C LYS A 234 -2.59 -4.90 -2.91
N GLY A 235 -1.85 -4.82 -4.00
CA GLY A 235 -0.58 -4.10 -4.10
C GLY A 235 0.62 -5.01 -4.37
N ALA A 236 1.82 -4.40 -4.38
CA ALA A 236 3.08 -5.11 -4.51
C ALA A 236 3.25 -6.17 -3.42
N PHE A 237 3.72 -7.35 -3.79
CA PHE A 237 4.03 -8.42 -2.86
C PHE A 237 5.14 -8.00 -1.88
N VAL A 238 6.25 -7.46 -2.39
CA VAL A 238 7.39 -6.97 -1.62
C VAL A 238 7.67 -5.51 -1.93
N ASN A 239 7.79 -4.68 -0.88
CA ASN A 239 8.35 -3.34 -1.03
C ASN A 239 9.89 -3.41 -1.07
N LEU A 240 10.47 -3.32 -2.27
CA LEU A 240 11.93 -3.34 -2.47
C LEU A 240 12.69 -2.14 -1.85
N GLN A 241 11.98 -1.15 -1.29
CA GLN A 241 12.60 -0.04 -0.54
C GLN A 241 12.86 -0.39 0.93
N THR A 242 12.18 -1.40 1.47
CA THR A 242 12.38 -1.88 2.85
C THR A 242 13.41 -3.01 2.84
N PRO A 243 14.59 -2.84 3.46
CA PRO A 243 15.59 -3.90 3.50
C PRO A 243 15.13 -5.08 4.38
N ALA A 244 15.33 -6.30 3.88
CA ALA A 244 15.26 -7.52 4.67
C ALA A 244 16.58 -7.74 5.44
N GLU A 245 16.51 -8.30 6.64
CA GLU A 245 17.68 -8.49 7.53
C GLU A 245 17.80 -9.93 8.01
N ILE A 246 19.02 -10.46 8.11
CA ILE A 246 19.29 -11.81 8.63
C ILE A 246 18.88 -11.87 10.10
N GLY A 247 18.06 -12.86 10.46
CA GLY A 247 17.48 -13.03 11.79
C GLY A 247 16.12 -12.34 11.94
N GLY A 248 15.73 -11.48 11.00
CA GLY A 248 14.37 -10.95 10.88
C GLY A 248 13.41 -11.96 10.26
N TYR A 249 12.17 -11.54 10.07
CA TYR A 249 11.13 -12.36 9.45
C TYR A 249 10.20 -11.54 8.57
N ALA A 250 9.70 -12.18 7.51
CA ALA A 250 8.64 -11.66 6.67
C ALA A 250 7.31 -12.26 7.16
N GLN A 251 6.43 -11.45 7.76
CA GLN A 251 5.12 -11.88 8.22
C GLN A 251 4.03 -11.42 7.24
N LEU A 252 3.38 -12.38 6.60
CA LEU A 252 2.26 -12.16 5.69
C LEU A 252 0.95 -12.41 6.44
N ARG A 253 0.03 -11.45 6.39
CA ARG A 253 -1.26 -11.54 7.08
C ARG A 253 -2.41 -11.19 6.15
N LEU A 254 -3.54 -11.87 6.31
CA LEU A 254 -4.79 -11.59 5.62
C LEU A 254 -5.94 -11.55 6.62
N PHE A 255 -6.73 -10.49 6.59
CA PHE A 255 -7.92 -10.31 7.43
C PHE A 255 -9.18 -10.22 6.59
N ASP A 256 -10.34 -10.57 7.14
CA ASP A 256 -11.65 -10.24 6.57
C ASP A 256 -12.17 -8.84 6.97
N ALA A 257 -13.40 -8.53 6.56
CA ALA A 257 -14.06 -7.25 6.81
C ALA A 257 -14.36 -6.97 8.29
N ASP A 258 -14.51 -8.03 9.09
CA ASP A 258 -14.78 -7.96 10.53
C ASP A 258 -13.48 -7.91 11.36
N GLY A 259 -12.32 -7.98 10.68
CA GLY A 259 -10.99 -7.96 11.29
C GLY A 259 -10.51 -9.32 11.78
N GLN A 260 -11.17 -10.41 11.38
CA GLN A 260 -10.73 -11.77 11.72
C GLN A 260 -9.57 -12.18 10.82
N GLU A 261 -8.58 -12.84 11.41
CA GLU A 261 -7.39 -13.30 10.71
C GLU A 261 -7.66 -14.61 9.95
N LEU A 262 -7.46 -14.58 8.63
CA LEU A 262 -7.62 -15.70 7.70
C LEU A 262 -6.30 -16.39 7.39
N ILE A 263 -5.20 -15.62 7.40
CA ILE A 263 -3.83 -16.09 7.17
C ILE A 263 -2.91 -15.32 8.12
N ASP A 264 -2.03 -16.02 8.82
CA ASP A 264 -0.82 -15.47 9.44
C ASP A 264 0.33 -16.43 9.18
N GLU A 265 1.26 -16.04 8.31
CA GLU A 265 2.41 -16.85 7.92
C GLU A 265 3.70 -16.06 8.09
N SER A 266 4.66 -16.65 8.81
CA SER A 266 5.95 -16.01 9.13
C SER A 266 7.11 -16.79 8.53
N TRP A 267 7.87 -16.16 7.64
CA TRP A 267 9.04 -16.76 7.00
C TRP A 267 10.34 -16.14 7.52
N GLN A 268 11.23 -16.97 8.06
CA GLN A 268 12.49 -16.49 8.63
C GLN A 268 13.49 -16.10 7.53
N ILE A 269 14.09 -14.92 7.67
CA ILE A 269 15.16 -14.45 6.81
C ILE A 269 16.49 -14.92 7.40
N THR A 270 17.17 -15.79 6.67
CA THR A 270 18.42 -16.45 7.05
C THR A 270 19.54 -16.09 6.08
N ASN A 271 20.79 -16.39 6.45
CA ASN A 271 21.92 -16.25 5.54
C ASN A 271 21.79 -17.12 4.27
N ALA A 272 20.96 -18.17 4.29
CA ALA A 272 20.74 -19.05 3.14
C ALA A 272 19.74 -18.48 2.12
N ASN A 273 18.75 -17.70 2.56
CA ASN A 273 17.64 -17.22 1.70
C ASN A 273 17.53 -15.69 1.57
N ILE A 274 18.39 -14.91 2.23
CA ILE A 274 18.47 -13.45 1.98
C ILE A 274 19.06 -13.12 0.60
N GLY A 275 19.95 -13.97 0.08
CA GLY A 275 20.56 -13.81 -1.26
C GLY A 275 19.50 -13.84 -2.36
N ASN A 276 19.50 -12.82 -3.23
CA ASN A 276 18.48 -12.58 -4.26
C ASN A 276 17.03 -12.57 -3.72
N ALA A 277 16.85 -12.29 -2.42
CA ALA A 277 15.57 -12.36 -1.71
C ALA A 277 14.80 -13.67 -1.95
N LEU A 278 15.51 -14.80 -1.93
CA LEU A 278 14.93 -16.15 -2.04
C LEU A 278 13.81 -16.39 -1.02
N TRP A 279 13.91 -15.81 0.19
CA TRP A 279 12.84 -15.83 1.22
C TRP A 279 11.46 -15.42 0.67
N ALA A 280 11.41 -14.48 -0.27
CA ALA A 280 10.16 -13.99 -0.87
C ALA A 280 9.55 -15.04 -1.81
N THR A 281 10.40 -15.74 -2.58
CA THR A 281 9.99 -16.87 -3.44
C THR A 281 9.50 -18.05 -2.61
N GLU A 282 10.18 -18.34 -1.50
CA GLU A 282 9.81 -19.42 -0.58
C GLU A 282 8.44 -19.15 0.08
N LEU A 283 8.26 -17.96 0.67
CA LEU A 283 6.98 -17.51 1.25
C LEU A 283 5.86 -17.49 0.21
N ALA A 284 6.08 -16.91 -0.97
CA ALA A 284 5.08 -16.90 -2.04
C ALA A 284 4.68 -18.31 -2.49
N THR A 285 5.63 -19.25 -2.50
CA THR A 285 5.38 -20.67 -2.80
C THR A 285 4.51 -21.33 -1.72
N GLN A 286 4.76 -21.06 -0.44
CA GLN A 286 3.91 -21.54 0.65
C GLN A 286 2.48 -20.99 0.50
N ILE A 287 2.32 -19.68 0.33
CA ILE A 287 1.00 -19.03 0.16
C ILE A 287 0.25 -19.59 -1.05
N ASN A 288 0.90 -19.66 -2.21
CA ASN A 288 0.29 -20.19 -3.44
C ASN A 288 -0.06 -21.69 -3.34
N THR A 289 0.56 -22.44 -2.43
CA THR A 289 0.26 -23.86 -2.21
C THR A 289 -0.87 -24.05 -1.20
N GLN A 290 -0.83 -23.35 -0.06
CA GLN A 290 -1.72 -23.60 1.08
C GLN A 290 -3.00 -22.75 1.04
N TYR A 291 -2.94 -21.54 0.45
CA TYR A 291 -3.98 -20.51 0.56
C TYR A 291 -4.52 -20.02 -0.79
N SER A 292 -4.31 -20.75 -1.89
CA SER A 292 -4.73 -20.37 -3.25
C SER A 292 -6.25 -20.18 -3.47
N ASN A 293 -7.06 -20.57 -2.49
CA ASN A 293 -8.50 -20.29 -2.42
C ASN A 293 -8.84 -18.94 -1.76
N LEU A 294 -7.87 -18.22 -1.20
CA LEU A 294 -8.00 -16.91 -0.54
C LEU A 294 -7.06 -15.86 -1.14
N LEU A 295 -5.78 -16.22 -1.32
CA LEU A 295 -4.69 -15.34 -1.71
C LEU A 295 -3.73 -16.08 -2.68
N GLN A 296 -3.31 -15.39 -3.74
CA GLN A 296 -2.18 -15.80 -4.56
C GLN A 296 -1.20 -14.64 -4.78
N ILE A 297 0.08 -14.98 -4.84
CA ILE A 297 1.20 -14.07 -5.09
C ILE A 297 1.75 -14.32 -6.49
N GLY A 298 1.75 -13.31 -7.35
CA GLY A 298 2.28 -13.47 -8.71
C GLY A 298 2.01 -12.29 -9.64
N VAL A 299 2.18 -12.55 -10.93
CA VAL A 299 1.67 -11.71 -12.04
C VAL A 299 0.35 -12.33 -12.51
N LEU A 300 -0.71 -11.54 -12.61
CA LEU A 300 -1.98 -11.97 -13.17
C LEU A 300 -1.91 -12.03 -14.71
N SER A 301 -2.30 -13.16 -15.29
CA SER A 301 -2.34 -13.40 -16.73
C SER A 301 -3.62 -14.15 -17.08
N GLY A 302 -4.63 -13.39 -17.54
CA GLY A 302 -6.03 -13.85 -17.53
C GLY A 302 -6.46 -14.14 -16.09
N ASP A 303 -7.04 -15.31 -15.85
CA ASP A 303 -7.51 -15.74 -14.52
C ASP A 303 -6.42 -16.39 -13.65
N ASN A 304 -5.21 -16.55 -14.18
CA ASN A 304 -4.12 -17.26 -13.51
C ASN A 304 -3.12 -16.28 -12.89
N VAL A 305 -2.87 -16.42 -11.58
CA VAL A 305 -1.75 -15.75 -10.90
C VAL A 305 -0.54 -16.67 -10.93
N VAL A 306 0.56 -16.23 -11.55
CA VAL A 306 1.79 -17.02 -11.69
C VAL A 306 2.95 -16.24 -11.08
N PHE A 307 3.68 -16.88 -10.15
CA PHE A 307 4.84 -16.25 -9.52
C PHE A 307 5.96 -15.97 -10.55
N SER A 308 6.48 -14.74 -10.53
CA SER A 308 7.57 -14.27 -11.39
C SER A 308 8.88 -14.22 -10.61
N SER A 309 9.99 -14.61 -11.23
CA SER A 309 11.32 -14.41 -10.63
C SER A 309 11.74 -12.94 -10.54
N ASP A 310 11.08 -12.05 -11.28
CA ASP A 310 11.20 -10.60 -11.08
C ASP A 310 10.27 -10.17 -9.93
N LEU A 311 10.83 -10.07 -8.72
CA LEU A 311 10.10 -9.74 -7.49
C LEU A 311 9.30 -8.43 -7.61
N ALA A 312 9.77 -7.44 -8.38
CA ALA A 312 9.07 -6.16 -8.54
C ALA A 312 7.71 -6.32 -9.25
N THR A 313 7.56 -7.34 -10.09
CA THR A 313 6.32 -7.60 -10.85
C THR A 313 5.25 -8.33 -10.06
N ASN A 314 5.61 -8.96 -8.93
CA ASN A 314 4.67 -9.77 -8.16
C ASN A 314 3.73 -8.90 -7.31
N ARG A 315 2.44 -9.21 -7.36
CA ARG A 315 1.36 -8.58 -6.62
C ARG A 315 0.67 -9.60 -5.71
N ALA A 316 0.01 -9.11 -4.67
CA ALA A 316 -0.85 -9.90 -3.82
C ALA A 316 -2.29 -9.82 -4.34
N TYR A 317 -2.86 -10.95 -4.78
CA TYR A 317 -4.22 -11.04 -5.29
C TYR A 317 -5.10 -11.85 -4.35
N VAL A 318 -6.26 -11.32 -3.97
CA VAL A 318 -7.21 -12.01 -3.09
C VAL A 318 -8.50 -12.40 -3.82
N ARG A 319 -9.27 -13.36 -3.28
CA ARG A 319 -10.57 -13.79 -3.82
C ARG A 319 -11.77 -12.95 -3.38
N ASP A 320 -11.64 -12.21 -2.27
CA ASP A 320 -12.67 -11.29 -1.78
C ASP A 320 -12.05 -9.91 -1.57
N ASN A 321 -12.60 -8.90 -2.25
CA ASN A 321 -12.12 -7.53 -2.17
C ASN A 321 -12.27 -6.92 -0.76
N ASN A 322 -13.13 -7.48 0.08
CA ASN A 322 -13.29 -7.01 1.46
C ASN A 322 -12.21 -7.54 2.41
N THR A 323 -11.26 -8.35 1.92
CA THR A 323 -10.10 -8.77 2.70
C THR A 323 -8.95 -7.76 2.66
N PHE A 324 -8.17 -7.73 3.74
CA PHE A 324 -7.07 -6.81 3.95
C PHE A 324 -5.75 -7.58 4.05
N TYR A 325 -4.85 -7.33 3.11
CA TYR A 325 -3.54 -7.97 3.00
C TYR A 325 -2.45 -7.09 3.62
N ASN A 326 -1.47 -7.70 4.29
CA ASN A 326 -0.23 -7.06 4.69
C ASN A 326 0.99 -7.99 4.56
N LEU A 327 2.16 -7.43 4.29
CA LEU A 327 3.46 -8.08 4.46
C LEU A 327 4.38 -7.17 5.27
N ASP A 328 4.63 -7.54 6.53
CA ASP A 328 5.60 -6.87 7.38
C ASP A 328 6.98 -7.52 7.20
N LEU A 329 7.99 -6.74 6.78
CA LEU A 329 9.39 -7.09 7.02
C LEU A 329 9.77 -6.61 8.41
N ARG A 330 9.87 -7.55 9.35
CA ARG A 330 10.25 -7.25 10.74
C ARG A 330 11.75 -7.51 10.93
N PRO A 331 12.47 -6.57 11.58
CA PRO A 331 13.89 -6.70 11.82
C PRO A 331 14.18 -7.90 12.73
N ALA A 332 15.46 -8.23 12.88
CA ALA A 332 15.94 -9.13 13.93
C ALA A 332 15.80 -8.43 15.30
N ASP A 333 14.56 -8.30 15.78
CA ASP A 333 14.23 -7.39 16.87
C ASP A 333 14.86 -7.86 18.19
N SER A 334 15.35 -6.90 18.99
CA SER A 334 16.17 -7.17 20.19
C SER A 334 15.33 -7.54 21.43
N GLY A 335 14.22 -8.25 21.23
CA GLY A 335 13.31 -8.77 22.25
C GLY A 335 11.84 -8.36 22.02
N GLY A 336 10.90 -9.32 22.05
CA GLY A 336 9.48 -9.00 21.83
C GLY A 336 8.49 -10.13 21.51
N ASN A 337 8.68 -11.35 22.02
CA ASN A 337 7.73 -12.50 22.13
C ASN A 337 6.56 -12.63 21.11
N ASN A 338 6.40 -13.75 20.42
CA ASN A 338 6.46 -15.16 20.88
C ASN A 338 6.95 -16.06 19.71
N LEU A 339 7.38 -17.32 19.83
CA LEU A 339 7.89 -18.22 20.91
C LEU A 339 8.48 -19.48 20.16
N PRO A 340 9.37 -20.31 20.73
CA PRO A 340 10.11 -20.17 21.99
C PRO A 340 11.63 -20.01 21.81
N GLY A 341 12.26 -19.29 22.74
CA GLY A 341 13.68 -19.48 23.12
C GLY A 341 14.76 -19.17 22.08
N ASN A 342 15.14 -17.90 21.92
CA ASN A 342 16.38 -17.53 21.23
C ASN A 342 17.39 -16.91 22.22
N CYS A 343 18.41 -17.68 22.57
CA CYS A 343 19.61 -17.17 23.27
C CYS A 343 20.81 -17.37 22.33
N PRO A 344 21.22 -16.35 21.56
CA PRO A 344 22.24 -16.51 20.53
C PRO A 344 23.55 -17.08 21.06
N GLY A 345 23.94 -18.26 20.57
CA GLY A 345 25.16 -18.96 20.97
C GLY A 345 24.98 -20.07 22.03
N TYR A 346 23.76 -20.29 22.53
CA TYR A 346 23.46 -21.33 23.53
C TYR A 346 22.34 -22.27 23.07
N ASP A 347 22.57 -23.58 23.18
CA ASP A 347 21.55 -24.59 22.89
C ASP A 347 20.63 -24.79 24.11
N LEU A 348 19.47 -24.13 24.08
CA LEU A 348 18.47 -24.20 25.15
C LEU A 348 17.73 -25.54 25.21
N SER A 349 17.85 -26.43 24.21
CA SER A 349 17.10 -27.70 24.18
C SER A 349 17.55 -28.72 25.23
N SER A 350 18.75 -28.54 25.78
CA SER A 350 19.37 -29.39 26.81
C SER A 350 19.43 -28.74 28.20
N VAL A 351 18.91 -27.51 28.35
CA VAL A 351 18.96 -26.76 29.61
C VAL A 351 17.64 -26.92 30.36
N ASN A 352 17.72 -27.32 31.64
CA ASN A 352 16.53 -27.44 32.48
C ASN A 352 15.85 -26.07 32.71
N THR A 353 14.60 -26.09 33.16
CA THR A 353 13.86 -24.90 33.59
C THR A 353 13.56 -24.96 35.08
N TYR A 354 13.92 -23.91 35.83
CA TYR A 354 13.62 -23.79 37.26
C TYR A 354 12.11 -23.97 37.50
N PRO A 355 11.69 -24.82 38.47
CA PRO A 355 12.47 -25.37 39.58
C PRO A 355 13.22 -26.69 39.34
N ASP A 356 13.28 -27.22 38.11
CA ASP A 356 13.97 -28.48 37.81
C ASP A 356 15.49 -28.31 37.80
N TRP A 357 16.11 -28.42 38.97
CA TRP A 357 17.55 -28.24 39.15
C TRP A 357 18.42 -29.19 38.28
N PRO A 358 19.59 -28.74 37.80
CA PRO A 358 20.48 -29.56 36.99
C PRO A 358 21.23 -30.63 37.80
N GLN A 359 21.40 -30.44 39.11
CA GLN A 359 22.09 -31.39 39.99
C GLN A 359 21.18 -31.98 41.06
N SER A 360 21.33 -33.28 41.30
CA SER A 360 20.62 -34.01 42.35
C SER A 360 21.29 -33.92 43.72
N ASN A 361 20.50 -34.00 44.79
CA ASN A 361 20.94 -34.19 46.16
C ASN A 361 21.39 -35.64 46.43
N ILE A 362 21.85 -35.92 47.66
CA ILE A 362 22.33 -37.26 48.07
C ILE A 362 21.23 -38.36 48.05
N GLN A 363 19.96 -37.97 47.90
CA GLN A 363 18.80 -38.86 47.75
C GLN A 363 18.37 -39.03 46.28
N GLY A 364 19.13 -38.47 45.33
CA GLY A 364 18.89 -38.57 43.89
C GLY A 364 17.90 -37.53 43.32
N GLN A 365 17.33 -36.64 44.14
CA GLN A 365 16.32 -35.68 43.72
C GLN A 365 16.96 -34.35 43.27
N PRO A 366 16.51 -33.71 42.17
CA PRO A 366 16.96 -32.38 41.76
C PRO A 366 16.90 -31.38 42.92
N GLY A 367 17.98 -30.65 43.17
CA GLY A 367 18.02 -29.73 44.32
C GLY A 367 19.09 -28.66 44.37
N HIS A 368 20.00 -28.54 43.39
CA HIS A 368 20.96 -27.42 43.33
C HIS A 368 21.55 -27.21 41.93
N ALA A 369 22.30 -26.12 41.75
CA ALA A 369 23.20 -25.91 40.63
C ALA A 369 24.66 -25.80 41.13
N ALA A 370 25.61 -26.33 40.38
CA ALA A 370 27.05 -26.18 40.58
C ALA A 370 27.63 -25.09 39.68
N GLY A 371 28.85 -24.62 39.97
CA GLY A 371 29.49 -23.57 39.17
C GLY A 371 29.68 -23.99 37.70
N GLY A 372 29.12 -23.21 36.78
CA GLY A 372 29.08 -23.51 35.34
C GLY A 372 27.75 -24.12 34.85
N ASP A 373 26.90 -24.63 35.75
CA ASP A 373 25.59 -25.15 35.35
C ASP A 373 24.66 -24.03 34.86
N GLN A 374 23.84 -24.36 33.88
CA GLN A 374 22.87 -23.45 33.27
C GLN A 374 21.44 -23.81 33.67
N LEU A 375 20.59 -22.81 33.86
CA LEU A 375 19.20 -22.98 34.25
C LEU A 375 18.32 -21.87 33.67
N ILE A 376 17.21 -22.23 33.03
CA ILE A 376 16.23 -21.28 32.50
C ILE A 376 15.30 -20.84 33.64
N HIS A 377 15.06 -19.54 33.79
CA HIS A 377 14.11 -18.99 34.75
C HIS A 377 13.57 -17.65 34.26
N GLN A 378 12.25 -17.43 34.29
CA GLN A 378 11.59 -16.18 33.89
C GLN A 378 12.10 -15.65 32.53
N ASN A 379 12.12 -16.52 31.52
CA ASN A 379 12.62 -16.24 30.17
C ASN A 379 14.08 -15.73 30.09
N ALA A 380 14.94 -16.13 31.02
CA ALA A 380 16.36 -15.85 30.97
C ALA A 380 17.19 -17.10 31.22
N LEU A 381 18.34 -17.19 30.54
CA LEU A 381 19.35 -18.20 30.81
C LEU A 381 20.31 -17.65 31.86
N TYR A 382 20.37 -18.32 33.01
CA TYR A 382 21.36 -18.03 34.03
C TYR A 382 22.41 -19.14 34.07
N GLN A 383 23.63 -18.75 34.40
CA GLN A 383 24.71 -19.66 34.77
C GLN A 383 25.06 -19.45 36.23
N ALA A 384 25.23 -20.54 36.99
CA ALA A 384 25.68 -20.46 38.37
C ALA A 384 27.19 -20.15 38.42
N ASN A 385 27.58 -19.15 39.21
CA ASN A 385 28.98 -18.76 39.43
C ASN A 385 29.70 -19.76 40.37
N TRP A 386 28.96 -20.35 41.29
CA TRP A 386 29.39 -21.37 42.25
C TRP A 386 28.17 -22.18 42.72
N TRP A 387 28.35 -23.13 43.65
CA TRP A 387 27.26 -23.94 44.19
C TRP A 387 26.13 -23.07 44.78
N THR A 388 24.89 -23.29 44.35
CA THR A 388 23.73 -22.51 44.82
C THR A 388 22.43 -23.29 44.82
N GLN A 389 21.51 -22.86 45.69
CA GLN A 389 20.11 -23.29 45.78
C GLN A 389 19.15 -22.08 45.75
N SER A 390 19.67 -20.85 45.57
CA SER A 390 18.83 -19.66 45.46
C SER A 390 18.21 -19.56 44.08
N THR A 391 17.01 -19.00 43.98
CA THR A 391 16.28 -18.84 42.72
C THR A 391 17.14 -18.09 41.68
N PRO A 392 17.20 -18.51 40.40
CA PRO A 392 18.05 -17.86 39.42
C PRO A 392 17.76 -16.37 39.25
N GLY A 393 18.82 -15.56 39.33
CA GLY A 393 18.73 -14.08 39.31
C GLY A 393 18.39 -13.42 40.65
N SER A 394 18.17 -14.18 41.73
CA SER A 394 17.82 -13.59 43.05
C SER A 394 19.01 -13.03 43.84
N ASP A 395 20.24 -13.46 43.55
CA ASP A 395 21.46 -13.01 44.20
C ASP A 395 22.70 -13.15 43.27
N SER A 396 23.89 -12.83 43.81
CA SER A 396 25.17 -12.85 43.07
C SER A 396 25.73 -14.25 42.77
N SER A 397 25.09 -15.34 43.20
CA SER A 397 25.47 -16.69 42.81
C SER A 397 25.15 -17.01 41.35
N TRP A 398 24.39 -16.14 40.67
CA TRP A 398 24.01 -16.27 39.27
C TRP A 398 24.62 -15.16 38.42
N VAL A 399 24.95 -15.48 37.17
CA VAL A 399 25.15 -14.51 36.09
C VAL A 399 24.10 -14.77 35.00
N GLN A 400 23.41 -13.72 34.57
CA GLN A 400 22.49 -13.81 33.43
C GLN A 400 23.31 -13.80 32.13
N LEU A 401 23.14 -14.81 31.29
CA LEU A 401 23.82 -14.92 30.00
C LEU A 401 23.02 -14.22 28.89
N CYS A 402 21.68 -14.31 28.95
CA CYS A 402 20.74 -13.72 27.98
C CYS A 402 19.31 -13.74 28.55
N SER A 403 18.37 -13.08 27.87
CA SER A 403 16.92 -13.08 28.16
C SER A 403 16.10 -12.88 26.88
N TRP A 404 14.83 -13.34 26.87
CA TRP A 404 13.95 -13.37 25.69
C TRP A 404 12.47 -13.00 25.94
#